data_AF-A0A2V7Y7R1-F1
#
_entry.id   AF-A0A2V7Y7R1-F1
#
_cell.length_a   1.000
_cell.length_b   1.000
_cell.length_c   1.000
_cell.angle_alpha   90.00
_cell.angle_beta   90.00
_cell.angle_gamma   90.00
#
_symmetry.space_group_name_H-M   'P 1'
#
loop_
_entity.id
_entity.type
_entity.pdbx_description
1 polymer ?
#
loop_
_entity_poly.entity_id
_entity_poly.type
_entity_poly.pdbx_seq_one_letter_code
_entity_poly.pdbx_strand_id
1 'polypeptide(L)'
;MRTRYYSRMPCDHTDPPVVMQRAEEWLRKRGIPADQWSGLRIQHAENTPNAQGWKSVVIEIERRDGQWIVTDIDRRPDVVTEPGLSIAS
;
A
#
# COMPACT_ATOMS: atom_id res chain seq x y z
N MET A 1 -19.54 -8.05 -13.38
CA MET A 1 -19.73 -7.37 -12.07
C MET A 1 -18.38 -7.31 -11.37
N ARG A 2 -17.78 -6.12 -11.19
CA ARG A 2 -16.56 -5.97 -10.38
C ARG A 2 -16.99 -5.92 -8.91
N THR A 3 -16.69 -6.97 -8.15
CA THR A 3 -16.88 -6.98 -6.70
C THR A 3 -16.02 -5.87 -6.11
N ARG A 4 -16.62 -4.73 -5.78
CA ARG A 4 -15.98 -3.74 -4.93
C ARG A 4 -15.93 -4.37 -3.53
N TYR A 5 -14.78 -4.91 -3.16
CA TYR A 5 -14.52 -5.31 -1.78
C TYR A 5 -14.58 -4.04 -0.92
N TYR A 6 -15.73 -3.77 -0.32
CA TYR A 6 -15.87 -2.85 0.80
C TYR A 6 -15.70 -3.69 2.06
N SER A 7 -14.54 -3.62 2.70
CA SER A 7 -14.39 -4.16 4.05
C SER A 7 -15.37 -3.40 4.95
N ARG A 8 -16.35 -4.09 5.54
CA ARG A 8 -17.43 -3.50 6.35
C ARG A 8 -16.97 -3.03 7.75
N MET A 9 -15.67 -3.03 8.01
CA MET A 9 -15.08 -2.42 9.20
C MET A 9 -14.23 -1.25 8.70
N PRO A 10 -14.39 -0.02 9.24
CA PRO A 10 -13.42 1.04 8.99
C PRO A 10 -12.09 0.55 9.57
N CYS A 11 -11.27 -0.06 8.73
CA CYS A 11 -9.90 -0.32 9.09
C CYS A 11 -9.26 1.07 9.21
N ASP A 12 -8.60 1.37 10.32
CA ASP A 12 -8.00 2.68 10.60
C ASP A 12 -6.75 2.98 9.73
N HIS A 13 -6.68 2.40 8.53
CA HIS A 13 -5.58 2.51 7.58
C HIS A 13 -6.13 2.77 6.17
N THR A 14 -5.31 3.35 5.31
CA THR A 14 -5.59 3.58 3.89
C THR A 14 -6.02 2.27 3.23
N ASP A 15 -7.09 2.35 2.45
CA ASP A 15 -7.61 1.22 1.69
C ASP A 15 -6.58 0.75 0.63
N PRO A 16 -6.36 -0.57 0.46
CA PRO A 16 -5.38 -1.06 -0.50
C PRO A 16 -5.56 -0.56 -1.95
N PRO A 17 -6.80 -0.43 -2.51
CA PRO A 17 -6.98 0.19 -3.82
C PRO A 17 -6.45 1.63 -3.92
N VAL A 18 -6.47 2.40 -2.83
CA VAL A 18 -5.91 3.75 -2.77
C VAL A 18 -4.38 3.67 -2.75
N VAL A 19 -3.80 2.73 -2.01
CA VAL A 19 -2.35 2.47 -2.03
C VAL A 19 -1.87 2.13 -3.45
N MET A 20 -2.59 1.26 -4.16
CA MET A 20 -2.27 0.89 -5.54
C MET A 20 -2.27 2.10 -6.48
N GLN A 21 -3.28 2.99 -6.40
CA GLN A 21 -3.32 4.22 -7.19
C GLN A 21 -2.13 5.14 -6.88
N ARG A 22 -1.84 5.35 -5.59
CA ARG A 22 -0.71 6.18 -5.14
C ARG A 22 0.62 5.60 -5.60
N ALA A 23 0.79 4.28 -5.59
CA ALA A 23 1.99 3.61 -6.07
C ALA A 23 2.22 3.86 -7.58
N GLU A 24 1.18 3.75 -8.41
CA GLU A 24 1.30 4.07 -9.83
C GLU A 24 1.66 5.54 -10.08
N GLU A 25 1.01 6.47 -9.39
CA GLU A 25 1.35 7.90 -9.47
C GLU A 25 2.79 8.18 -9.03
N TRP A 26 3.24 7.52 -7.96
CA TRP A 26 4.58 7.66 -7.39
C TRP A 26 5.68 7.14 -8.33
N LEU A 27 5.42 6.04 -9.04
CA LEU A 27 6.30 5.50 -10.09
C LEU A 27 6.32 6.42 -11.32
N ARG A 28 5.15 6.89 -11.79
CA ARG A 28 5.05 7.83 -12.91
C ARG A 28 5.81 9.12 -12.63
N LYS A 29 5.69 9.68 -11.43
CA LYS A 29 6.42 10.89 -11.00
C LYS A 29 7.94 10.70 -10.99
N ARG A 30 8.41 9.45 -10.84
CA ARG A 30 9.84 9.08 -10.93
C ARG A 30 10.30 8.78 -12.35
N GLY A 31 9.40 8.86 -13.33
CA GLY A 31 9.71 8.52 -14.72
C GLY A 31 9.90 7.02 -14.97
N ILE A 32 9.44 6.15 -14.06
CA ILE A 32 9.52 4.70 -14.24
C ILE A 32 8.36 4.27 -15.16
N PRO A 33 8.64 3.78 -16.38
CA PRO A 33 7.60 3.42 -17.33
C PRO A 33 6.87 2.13 -16.92
N ALA A 34 5.61 1.99 -17.34
CA ALA A 34 4.71 0.95 -16.82
C ALA A 34 5.11 -0.49 -17.18
N ASP A 35 5.88 -0.66 -18.26
CA ASP A 35 6.49 -1.93 -18.67
C ASP A 35 7.55 -2.42 -17.67
N GLN A 36 8.17 -1.52 -16.91
CA GLN A 36 9.14 -1.86 -15.86
C GLN A 36 8.49 -2.15 -14.51
N TRP A 37 7.16 -2.05 -14.38
CA TRP A 37 6.51 -2.24 -13.09
C TRP A 37 6.38 -3.71 -12.71
N SER A 38 6.39 -4.62 -13.67
CA SER A 38 6.22 -6.06 -13.42
C SER A 38 7.24 -6.59 -12.42
N GLY A 39 6.78 -7.27 -11.37
CA GLY A 39 7.64 -7.78 -10.30
C GLY A 39 8.07 -6.74 -9.25
N LEU A 40 7.74 -5.45 -9.41
CA LEU A 40 8.03 -4.47 -8.37
C LEU A 40 7.16 -4.73 -7.14
N ARG A 41 7.82 -4.71 -5.99
CA ARG A 41 7.19 -4.69 -4.67
C ARG A 41 7.29 -3.28 -4.10
N ILE A 42 6.17 -2.75 -3.64
CA ILE A 42 6.07 -1.40 -3.07
C ILE A 42 5.46 -1.51 -1.69
N GLN A 43 6.10 -0.85 -0.73
CA GLN A 43 5.59 -0.71 0.62
C GLN A 43 4.97 0.68 0.78
N HIS A 44 3.81 0.71 1.43
CA HIS A 44 3.15 1.91 1.93
C HIS A 44 3.12 1.85 3.45
N ALA A 45 3.90 2.70 4.10
CA ALA A 45 3.91 2.82 5.54
C ALA A 45 3.14 4.08 5.98
N GLU A 46 2.28 3.95 6.99
CA GLU A 46 1.56 5.09 7.55
C GLU A 46 1.33 4.95 9.05
N ASN A 47 1.27 6.09 9.73
CA ASN A 47 0.91 6.16 11.15
C ASN A 47 -0.61 6.38 11.30
N THR A 48 -1.22 5.68 12.24
CA THR A 48 -2.66 5.62 12.47
C THR A 48 -2.98 6.13 13.88
N PRO A 49 -2.86 7.44 14.16
CA PRO A 49 -2.91 7.98 15.53
C PRO A 49 -4.26 7.80 16.23
N ASN A 50 -5.33 7.56 15.46
CA ASN A 50 -6.69 7.36 15.98
C ASN A 50 -7.07 5.88 16.10
N ALA A 51 -6.20 4.96 15.67
CA ALA A 51 -6.48 3.52 15.70
C ALA A 51 -6.41 2.96 17.12
N GLN A 52 -7.35 2.10 17.47
CA GLN A 52 -7.34 1.41 18.77
C GLN A 52 -6.58 0.08 18.64
N GLY A 53 -5.26 0.11 18.93
CA GLY A 53 -4.47 -1.11 19.14
C GLY A 53 -3.14 -1.16 18.38
N TRP A 54 -3.02 -0.47 17.25
CA TRP A 54 -1.78 -0.31 16.49
C TRP A 54 -1.53 1.16 16.21
N LYS A 55 -0.26 1.56 16.15
CA LYS A 55 0.13 2.96 15.88
C LYS A 55 0.52 3.20 14.43
N SER A 56 0.79 2.14 13.68
CA SER A 56 1.09 2.23 12.26
C SER A 56 0.69 0.97 11.51
N VAL A 57 0.59 1.09 10.20
CA VAL A 57 0.33 -0.01 9.27
C VAL A 57 1.33 0.08 8.12
N VAL A 58 1.86 -1.07 7.70
CA VAL A 58 2.65 -1.22 6.48
C VAL A 58 1.89 -2.15 5.55
N ILE A 59 1.53 -1.63 4.38
CA ILE A 59 0.86 -2.38 3.32
C ILE A 59 1.88 -2.64 2.22
N GLU A 60 2.07 -3.90 1.87
CA GLU A 60 2.89 -4.27 0.74
C GLU A 60 2.02 -4.69 -0.45
N ILE A 61 2.38 -4.18 -1.63
CA ILE A 61 1.77 -4.56 -2.89
C ILE A 61 2.84 -5.03 -3.88
N GLU A 62 2.46 -5.93 -4.76
CA GLU A 62 3.30 -6.42 -5.86
C GLU A 62 2.57 -6.30 -7.18
N ARG A 63 3.29 -5.97 -8.25
CA ARG A 63 2.76 -5.99 -9.62
C ARG A 63 2.95 -7.37 -10.24
N ARG A 64 1.85 -8.10 -10.46
CA ARG A 64 1.83 -9.38 -11.17
C ARG A 64 0.80 -9.34 -12.29
N ASP A 65 1.17 -9.81 -13.49
CA ASP A 65 0.27 -9.92 -14.65
C ASP A 65 -0.52 -8.65 -14.96
N GLY A 66 0.13 -7.48 -14.83
CA GLY A 66 -0.51 -6.18 -15.08
C GLY A 66 -1.55 -5.77 -14.03
N GLN A 67 -1.55 -6.39 -12.85
CA GLN A 67 -2.39 -6.05 -11.71
C GLN A 67 -1.55 -5.83 -10.46
N TRP A 68 -1.97 -4.89 -9.61
CA TRP A 68 -1.43 -4.79 -8.26
C TRP A 68 -2.19 -5.75 -7.35
N ILE A 69 -1.45 -6.55 -6.59
CA ILE A 69 -1.98 -7.43 -5.56
C ILE A 69 -1.43 -7.01 -4.22
N VAL A 70 -2.21 -7.17 -3.15
CA VAL A 70 -1.71 -7.01 -1.78
C VAL A 70 -0.98 -8.28 -1.40
N THR A 71 0.27 -8.18 -0.98
CA THR A 71 1.08 -9.31 -0.53
C THR A 71 1.13 -9.39 0.99
N ASP A 72 1.08 -8.25 1.68
CA ASP A 72 1.12 -8.19 3.14
C ASP A 72 0.39 -6.96 3.71
N ILE A 73 -0.16 -7.10 4.92
CA ILE A 73 -0.69 -5.99 5.72
C ILE A 73 -0.22 -6.21 7.16
N ASP A 74 0.80 -5.46 7.55
CA ASP A 74 1.42 -5.54 8.86
C ASP A 74 0.94 -4.38 9.75
N ARG A 75 0.32 -4.71 10.89
CA ARG A 75 -0.15 -3.73 11.88
C ARG A 75 0.85 -3.68 13.02
N ARG A 76 1.46 -2.52 13.25
CA ARG A 76 2.55 -2.37 14.22
C ARG A 76 2.12 -1.60 15.46
N PRO A 77 2.58 -2.01 16.65
CA PRO A 77 2.29 -1.31 17.90
C PRO A 77 3.02 0.04 18.03
N ASP A 78 4.05 0.26 17.20
CA ASP A 78 4.89 1.45 17.20
C ASP A 78 4.67 2.32 15.96
N VAL A 79 5.07 3.58 16.04
CA VAL A 79 5.04 4.51 14.90
C VAL A 79 6.20 4.21 13.95
N VAL A 80 5.96 4.33 12.65
CA VAL A 80 7.03 4.32 11.65
C VAL A 80 7.66 5.71 11.55
N THR A 81 8.99 5.76 11.48
CA THR A 81 9.77 7.00 11.39
C THR A 81 9.75 7.60 9.98
N GLU A 82 9.65 6.74 8.96
CA GLU A 82 9.63 7.13 7.55
C GLU A 82 8.34 6.65 6.87
N PRO A 83 7.19 7.30 7.15
CA PRO A 83 5.95 6.98 6.47
C PRO A 83 6.02 7.38 4.99
N GLY A 84 5.30 6.65 4.14
CA GLY A 84 5.20 6.91 2.72
C GLY A 84 5.42 5.66 1.87
N LEU A 85 5.68 5.90 0.58
CA LEU A 85 5.91 4.86 -0.42
C LEU A 85 7.40 4.63 -0.63
N SER A 86 7.81 3.37 -0.59
CA SER A 86 9.17 2.90 -0.90
C SER A 86 9.12 1.63 -1.76
N ILE A 87 10.20 1.36 -2.50
CA ILE A 87 10.39 0.04 -3.14
C ILE A 87 10.82 -0.92 -2.04
N ALA A 88 10.12 -2.04 -1.91
CA ALA A 88 10.52 -3.11 -1.00
C ALA A 88 11.81 -3.75 -1.53
N SER A 89 12.78 -3.96 -0.64
CA SER A 89 14.06 -4.63 -0.97
C SER A 89 13.89 -6.14 -1.12
#